data_AF-A0A7Y4QB55-F1
#
_entry.id   AF-A0A7Y4QB55-F1
#
_cell.length_a   1.000
_cell.length_b   1.000
_cell.length_c   1.000
_cell.angle_alpha   90.00
_cell.angle_beta   90.00
_cell.angle_gamma   90.00
#
_symmetry.space_group_name_H-M   'P 1'
#
loop_
_entity.id
_entity.type
_entity.pdbx_description
1 polymer ?
#
loop_
_entity_poly.entity_id
_entity_poly.type
_entity_poly.pdbx_seq_one_letter_code
_entity_poly.pdbx_strand_id
1 'polypeptide(L)'
;MIRVHDPLDKKRVMVAIGMALAQITIYVGLFFYATFYGYNSETTYYALVSAGMIALMLVLTYYGYFKFAMVFGLILTSISTMFIVQRVGADSGTDHYYVLYGIMPFVFFGYKDRLLAFGLTSFAFLCFVLARTYSFSFIEPMNLTHQQSDTFLIINSTITFFLATYSMFKIMEITNLAEKEMLRNNAITLEQNEELKRVNHELDKFVYSASHDLSAPLKSIA
;
A
#
# COMPACT_ATOMS: atom_id res chain seq x y z
N MET A 1 7.70 -5.70 19.80
CA MET A 1 7.26 -4.28 19.87
C MET A 1 7.71 -3.62 18.58
N ILE A 2 6.82 -3.37 17.62
CA ILE A 2 7.20 -2.86 16.29
C ILE A 2 7.65 -1.40 16.47
N ARG A 3 8.91 -1.08 16.14
CA ARG A 3 9.42 0.31 16.12
C ARG A 3 8.80 1.05 14.94
N VAL A 4 7.54 1.45 15.12
CA VAL A 4 6.84 2.31 14.17
C VAL A 4 6.66 3.65 14.85
N HIS A 5 7.39 4.66 14.37
CA HIS A 5 7.36 6.01 14.93
C HIS A 5 6.12 6.80 14.52
N ASP A 6 5.46 6.43 13.43
CA ASP A 6 4.27 7.13 12.91
C ASP A 6 2.98 6.28 13.10
N PRO A 7 1.90 6.80 13.72
CA PRO A 7 0.61 6.11 13.78
C PRO A 7 0.05 5.71 12.41
N LEU A 8 0.37 6.44 11.32
CA LEU A 8 -0.01 6.06 9.96
C LEU A 8 0.69 4.77 9.51
N ASP A 9 1.98 4.63 9.82
CA ASP A 9 2.74 3.44 9.47
C ASP A 9 2.23 2.19 10.20
N LYS A 10 1.72 2.33 11.44
CA LYS A 10 1.09 1.19 12.15
C LYS A 10 -0.17 0.70 11.43
N LYS A 11 -1.00 1.63 10.94
CA LYS A 11 -2.20 1.28 10.16
C LYS A 11 -1.82 0.61 8.84
N ARG A 12 -0.79 1.11 8.15
CA ARG A 12 -0.27 0.51 6.91
C ARG A 12 0.26 -0.90 7.13
N VAL A 13 0.96 -1.14 8.24
CA VAL A 13 1.41 -2.50 8.64
C VAL A 13 0.22 -3.42 8.89
N MET A 14 -0.84 -2.97 9.59
CA MET A 14 -2.02 -3.81 9.81
C MET A 14 -2.72 -4.18 8.49
N VAL A 15 -2.79 -3.25 7.54
CA VAL A 15 -3.35 -3.51 6.21
C VAL A 15 -2.49 -4.50 5.43
N ALA A 16 -1.16 -4.36 5.50
CA ALA A 16 -0.23 -5.31 4.88
C ALA A 16 -0.37 -6.74 5.45
N ILE A 17 -0.52 -6.87 6.77
CA ILE A 17 -0.75 -8.16 7.43
C ILE A 17 -2.11 -8.74 7.00
N GLY A 18 -3.18 -7.93 6.99
CA GLY A 18 -4.50 -8.37 6.55
C GLY A 18 -4.50 -8.91 5.11
N MET A 19 -3.73 -8.28 4.22
CA MET A 19 -3.56 -8.76 2.85
C MET A 19 -2.69 -10.00 2.74
N ALA A 20 -1.58 -10.06 3.47
CA ALA A 20 -0.74 -11.25 3.52
C ALA A 20 -1.58 -12.47 3.95
N LEU A 21 -2.46 -12.29 4.93
CA LEU A 21 -3.41 -13.32 5.36
C LEU A 21 -4.43 -13.67 4.27
N ALA A 22 -4.99 -12.67 3.58
CA ALA A 22 -5.91 -12.93 2.46
C ALA A 22 -5.24 -13.74 1.33
N GLN A 23 -3.99 -13.40 1.01
CA GLN A 23 -3.18 -14.09 0.02
C GLN A 23 -2.84 -15.52 0.46
N ILE A 24 -2.52 -15.75 1.74
CA ILE A 24 -2.39 -17.10 2.32
C ILE A 24 -3.68 -17.89 2.10
N THR A 25 -4.84 -17.32 2.43
CA THR A 25 -6.13 -18.01 2.29
C THR A 25 -6.39 -18.46 0.86
N ILE A 26 -6.03 -17.63 -0.14
CA ILE A 26 -6.16 -17.97 -1.56
C ILE A 26 -5.26 -19.16 -1.92
N TYR A 27 -3.98 -19.11 -1.53
CA TYR A 27 -3.04 -20.19 -1.85
C TYR A 27 -3.33 -21.49 -1.12
N VAL A 28 -3.79 -21.40 0.13
CA VAL A 28 -4.23 -22.55 0.92
C VAL A 28 -5.50 -23.16 0.30
N GLY A 29 -6.44 -22.33 -0.15
CA GLY A 29 -7.64 -22.78 -0.86
C GLY A 29 -7.30 -23.52 -2.15
N LEU A 30 -6.40 -22.95 -2.96
CA LEU A 30 -5.87 -23.60 -4.18
C LEU A 30 -5.17 -24.92 -3.88
N PHE A 31 -4.37 -24.98 -2.81
CA PHE A 31 -3.68 -26.19 -2.38
C PHE A 31 -4.65 -27.31 -1.98
N PHE A 32 -5.64 -27.03 -1.14
CA PHE A 32 -6.64 -28.01 -0.74
C PHE A 32 -7.47 -28.49 -1.94
N TYR A 33 -7.84 -27.56 -2.82
CA TYR A 33 -8.55 -27.90 -4.05
C TYR A 33 -7.72 -28.84 -4.92
N ALA A 34 -6.46 -28.48 -5.20
CA ALA A 34 -5.56 -29.31 -6.00
C ALA A 34 -5.37 -30.70 -5.39
N THR A 35 -5.23 -30.77 -4.07
CA THR A 35 -5.09 -32.03 -3.33
C THR A 35 -6.33 -32.92 -3.47
N PHE A 36 -7.52 -32.33 -3.41
CA PHE A 36 -8.79 -33.05 -3.52
C PHE A 36 -9.01 -33.66 -4.91
N TYR A 37 -8.56 -32.97 -5.96
CA TYR A 37 -8.71 -33.41 -7.37
C TYR A 37 -7.47 -34.15 -7.93
N GLY A 38 -6.45 -34.43 -7.10
CA GLY A 38 -5.30 -35.25 -7.48
C GLY A 38 -4.16 -34.50 -8.21
N TYR A 39 -4.16 -33.17 -8.20
CA TYR A 39 -3.12 -32.33 -8.82
C TYR A 39 -1.93 -32.08 -7.87
N ASN A 40 -1.35 -33.14 -7.30
CA ASN A 40 -0.66 -33.04 -6.01
C ASN A 40 0.79 -32.53 -6.04
N SER A 41 1.60 -32.79 -7.06
CA SER A 41 3.04 -32.50 -6.99
C SER A 41 3.38 -31.03 -7.27
N GLU A 42 2.90 -30.47 -8.39
CA GLU A 42 3.28 -29.12 -8.82
C GLU A 42 2.56 -28.02 -8.05
N THR A 43 1.27 -28.21 -7.75
CA THR A 43 0.47 -27.21 -7.04
C THR A 43 0.94 -27.03 -5.60
N THR A 44 1.47 -28.09 -4.98
CA THR A 44 2.13 -28.03 -3.68
C THR A 44 3.38 -27.15 -3.71
N TYR A 45 4.17 -27.24 -4.78
CA TYR A 45 5.36 -26.41 -4.94
C TYR A 45 5.01 -24.91 -5.01
N TYR A 46 4.03 -24.53 -5.82
CA TYR A 46 3.59 -23.13 -5.91
C TYR A 46 3.03 -22.59 -4.59
N ALA A 47 2.28 -23.41 -3.84
CA ALA A 47 1.76 -23.05 -2.54
C ALA A 47 2.88 -22.84 -1.51
N LEU A 48 3.88 -23.73 -1.47
CA LEU A 48 5.03 -23.61 -0.56
C LEU A 48 5.89 -22.38 -0.88
N VAL A 49 6.17 -22.15 -2.16
CA VAL A 49 6.90 -20.96 -2.60
C VAL A 49 6.15 -19.70 -2.15
N SER A 50 4.85 -19.63 -2.43
CA SER A 50 4.01 -18.49 -2.03
C SER A 50 3.96 -18.29 -0.52
N ALA A 51 3.86 -19.37 0.27
CA ALA A 51 3.91 -19.29 1.72
C ALA A 51 5.27 -18.77 2.23
N GLY A 52 6.38 -19.22 1.63
CA GLY A 52 7.72 -18.73 1.95
C GLY A 52 7.88 -17.24 1.62
N MET A 53 7.32 -16.77 0.51
CA MET A 53 7.31 -15.37 0.12
C MET A 53 6.57 -14.49 1.15
N ILE A 54 5.40 -14.96 1.61
CA ILE A 54 4.60 -14.25 2.60
C ILE A 54 5.30 -14.25 3.96
N ALA A 55 5.88 -15.38 4.36
CA ALA A 55 6.68 -15.46 5.59
C ALA A 55 7.85 -14.48 5.55
N LEU A 56 8.60 -14.41 4.44
CA LEU A 56 9.70 -13.45 4.27
C LEU A 56 9.22 -12.01 4.35
N MET A 57 8.08 -11.68 3.71
CA MET A 57 7.47 -10.34 3.80
C MET A 57 7.11 -9.97 5.25
N LEU A 58 6.53 -10.90 6.00
CA LEU A 58 6.19 -10.69 7.42
C LEU A 58 7.44 -10.51 8.29
N VAL A 59 8.49 -11.30 8.04
CA VAL A 59 9.78 -11.18 8.73
C VAL A 59 10.45 -9.83 8.44
N LEU A 60 10.51 -9.40 7.19
CA LEU A 60 11.05 -8.09 6.82
C LEU A 60 10.25 -6.94 7.45
N THR A 61 8.92 -7.09 7.49
CA THR A 61 8.03 -6.13 8.16
C THR A 61 8.31 -6.09 9.66
N TYR A 62 8.56 -7.24 10.30
CA TYR A 62 8.89 -7.34 11.72
C TYR A 62 10.21 -6.63 12.07
N TYR A 63 11.24 -6.76 11.22
CA TYR A 63 12.53 -6.09 11.40
C TYR A 63 12.52 -4.60 11.04
N GLY A 64 11.39 -4.03 10.65
CA GLY A 64 11.24 -2.60 10.37
C GLY A 64 11.56 -2.19 8.93
N TYR A 65 11.88 -3.14 8.05
CA TYR A 65 12.11 -2.88 6.62
C TYR A 65 10.80 -2.79 5.84
N PHE A 66 9.82 -2.02 6.33
CA PHE A 66 8.45 -2.00 5.79
C PHE A 66 8.39 -1.65 4.30
N LYS A 67 9.02 -0.53 3.90
CA LYS A 67 9.00 -0.06 2.51
C LYS A 67 9.54 -1.13 1.55
N PHE A 68 10.68 -1.72 1.91
CA PHE A 68 11.30 -2.80 1.13
C PHE A 68 10.42 -4.05 1.09
N ALA A 69 9.86 -4.46 2.23
CA ALA A 69 8.95 -5.60 2.32
C ALA A 69 7.73 -5.45 1.42
N MET A 70 7.13 -4.25 1.35
CA MET A 70 5.95 -3.99 0.50
C MET A 70 6.31 -4.00 -0.99
N VAL A 71 7.42 -3.35 -1.37
CA VAL A 71 7.90 -3.35 -2.77
C VAL A 71 8.18 -4.79 -3.22
N PHE A 72 8.98 -5.51 -2.43
CA PHE A 72 9.35 -6.88 -2.71
C PHE A 72 8.12 -7.79 -2.76
N GLY A 73 7.24 -7.69 -1.77
CA GLY A 73 5.99 -8.45 -1.71
C GLY A 73 5.11 -8.24 -2.93
N LEU A 74 4.86 -6.98 -3.33
CA LEU A 74 4.01 -6.67 -4.48
C LEU A 74 4.58 -7.15 -5.81
N ILE A 75 5.89 -6.98 -6.03
CA ILE A 75 6.56 -7.49 -7.23
C ILE A 75 6.41 -9.00 -7.30
N LEU A 76 6.69 -9.66 -6.18
CA LEU A 76 6.75 -11.10 -6.13
C LEU A 76 5.37 -11.74 -6.24
N THR A 77 4.35 -11.19 -5.57
CA THR A 77 2.97 -11.66 -5.73
C THR A 77 2.44 -11.40 -7.14
N SER A 78 2.80 -10.28 -7.78
CA SER A 78 2.41 -10.02 -9.17
C SER A 78 3.00 -11.08 -10.13
N ILE A 79 4.28 -11.41 -9.98
CA ILE A 79 4.94 -12.44 -10.77
C ILE A 79 4.35 -13.83 -10.47
N SER A 80 4.13 -14.17 -9.21
CA SER A 80 3.53 -15.46 -8.84
C SER A 80 2.11 -15.61 -9.40
N THR A 81 1.28 -14.56 -9.33
CA THR A 81 -0.06 -14.58 -9.91
C THR A 81 -0.02 -14.71 -11.42
N MET A 82 0.95 -14.09 -12.12
CA MET A 82 1.16 -14.32 -13.55
C MET A 82 1.34 -15.81 -13.86
N PHE A 83 2.21 -16.51 -13.12
CA PHE A 83 2.43 -17.94 -13.32
C PHE A 83 1.19 -18.79 -13.01
N ILE A 84 0.41 -18.40 -12.00
CA ILE A 84 -0.83 -19.12 -11.65
C ILE A 84 -1.90 -18.90 -12.72
N VAL A 85 -2.05 -17.69 -13.27
CA VAL A 85 -2.98 -17.44 -14.38
C VAL A 85 -2.64 -18.30 -15.59
N GLN A 86 -1.34 -18.48 -15.88
CA GLN A 86 -0.87 -19.34 -16.96
C GLN A 86 -1.18 -20.82 -16.70
N ARG A 87 -1.04 -21.28 -15.45
CA ARG A 87 -1.30 -22.66 -15.06
C ARG A 87 -2.80 -22.97 -15.01
N VAL A 88 -3.59 -22.14 -14.33
CA VAL A 88 -5.02 -22.38 -14.07
C VAL A 88 -5.89 -21.96 -15.27
N GLY A 89 -5.39 -21.04 -16.09
CA GLY A 89 -6.11 -20.47 -17.22
C GLY A 89 -6.78 -19.14 -16.88
N ALA A 90 -6.90 -18.27 -17.88
CA ALA A 90 -7.43 -16.93 -17.73
C ALA A 90 -8.94 -16.90 -17.40
N ASP A 91 -9.67 -17.96 -17.72
CA ASP A 91 -11.11 -18.07 -17.48
C ASP A 91 -11.45 -18.36 -15.99
N SER A 92 -10.43 -18.67 -15.17
CA SER A 92 -10.57 -18.93 -13.74
C SER A 92 -10.79 -17.66 -12.90
N GLY A 93 -10.70 -16.47 -13.50
CA GLY A 93 -10.78 -15.18 -12.79
C GLY A 93 -9.61 -14.90 -11.84
N THR A 94 -8.53 -15.68 -11.89
CA THR A 94 -7.34 -15.45 -11.06
C THR A 94 -6.65 -14.12 -11.40
N ASP A 95 -6.80 -13.64 -12.63
CA ASP A 95 -6.30 -12.34 -13.07
C ASP A 95 -7.03 -11.16 -12.42
N HIS A 96 -8.22 -11.36 -11.83
CA HIS A 96 -8.92 -10.31 -11.09
C HIS A 96 -8.10 -9.77 -9.91
N TYR A 97 -7.17 -10.55 -9.35
CA TYR A 97 -6.28 -10.10 -8.29
C TYR A 97 -5.35 -8.94 -8.71
N TYR A 98 -5.12 -8.72 -10.00
CA TYR A 98 -4.38 -7.55 -10.49
C TYR A 98 -5.09 -6.23 -10.19
N VAL A 99 -6.41 -6.23 -10.00
CA VAL A 99 -7.15 -5.05 -9.50
C VAL A 99 -6.62 -4.65 -8.12
N LEU A 100 -6.40 -5.63 -7.24
CA LEU A 100 -5.81 -5.36 -5.92
C LEU A 100 -4.40 -4.85 -6.07
N TYR A 101 -3.55 -5.52 -6.87
CA TYR A 101 -2.16 -5.10 -7.07
C TYR A 101 -2.04 -3.70 -7.69
N GLY A 102 -3.05 -3.23 -8.42
CA GLY A 102 -3.13 -1.85 -8.87
C GLY A 102 -3.45 -0.84 -7.77
N ILE A 103 -4.30 -1.20 -6.80
CA ILE A 103 -4.76 -0.34 -5.71
C ILE A 103 -3.76 -0.30 -4.54
N MET A 104 -3.17 -1.44 -4.18
CA MET A 104 -2.34 -1.57 -2.96
C MET A 104 -1.10 -0.67 -2.90
N PRO A 105 -0.37 -0.39 -3.99
CA PRO A 105 0.74 0.55 -3.94
C PRO A 105 0.30 1.92 -3.39
N PHE A 106 -0.90 2.39 -3.72
CA PHE A 106 -1.44 3.65 -3.20
C PHE A 106 -1.78 3.57 -1.71
N VAL A 107 -2.25 2.42 -1.23
CA VAL A 107 -2.52 2.17 0.20
C VAL A 107 -1.23 2.23 1.02
N PHE A 108 -0.16 1.60 0.53
CA PHE A 108 1.09 1.47 1.28
C PHE A 108 1.96 2.72 1.24
N PHE A 109 2.12 3.32 0.06
CA PHE A 109 3.08 4.39 -0.16
C PHE A 109 2.44 5.79 -0.05
N GLY A 110 1.12 5.89 -0.26
CA GLY A 110 0.38 7.16 -0.22
C GLY A 110 0.96 8.21 -1.18
N TYR A 111 0.72 9.49 -0.88
CA TYR A 111 1.16 10.59 -1.75
C TYR A 111 2.67 10.84 -1.70
N LYS A 112 3.31 10.66 -0.54
CA LYS A 112 4.75 10.93 -0.35
C LYS A 112 5.62 10.13 -1.32
N ASP A 113 5.23 8.88 -1.59
CA ASP A 113 5.95 7.95 -2.46
C ASP A 113 5.16 7.62 -3.75
N ARG A 114 4.41 8.61 -4.28
CA ARG A 114 3.52 8.42 -5.44
C ARG A 114 4.19 7.83 -6.68
N LEU A 115 5.44 8.22 -6.98
CA LEU A 115 6.16 7.70 -8.15
C LEU A 115 6.44 6.19 -8.01
N LEU A 116 6.78 5.74 -6.81
CA LEU A 116 6.96 4.32 -6.52
C LEU A 116 5.61 3.57 -6.62
N ALA A 117 4.53 4.17 -6.11
CA ALA A 117 3.19 3.60 -6.24
C ALA A 117 2.79 3.43 -7.70
N PHE A 118 2.91 4.48 -8.52
CA PHE A 118 2.64 4.41 -9.96
C PHE A 118 3.53 3.38 -10.66
N GLY A 119 4.83 3.34 -10.36
CA GLY A 119 5.74 2.35 -10.93
C GLY A 119 5.32 0.90 -10.63
N LEU A 120 4.91 0.62 -9.40
CA LEU A 120 4.43 -0.71 -9.00
C LEU A 120 3.07 -1.06 -9.61
N THR A 121 2.15 -0.10 -9.70
CA THR A 121 0.87 -0.29 -10.40
C THR A 121 1.09 -0.57 -11.89
N SER A 122 1.98 0.17 -12.55
CA SER A 122 2.36 -0.07 -13.94
C SER A 122 3.04 -1.42 -14.12
N PHE A 123 3.88 -1.84 -13.18
CA PHE A 123 4.49 -3.16 -13.18
C PHE A 123 3.43 -4.27 -13.06
N ALA A 124 2.49 -4.15 -12.11
CA ALA A 124 1.39 -5.10 -11.97
C ALA A 124 0.52 -5.17 -13.23
N PHE A 125 0.24 -4.02 -13.85
CA PHE A 125 -0.48 -3.96 -15.12
C PHE A 125 0.29 -4.62 -16.26
N LEU A 126 1.62 -4.43 -16.33
CA LEU A 126 2.46 -5.13 -17.30
C LEU A 126 2.40 -6.65 -17.09
N CYS A 127 2.50 -7.11 -15.84
CA CYS A 127 2.33 -8.53 -15.51
C CYS A 127 0.95 -9.07 -15.93
N PHE A 128 -0.12 -8.30 -15.72
CA PHE A 128 -1.46 -8.65 -16.20
C PHE A 128 -1.51 -8.82 -17.73
N VAL A 129 -0.97 -7.86 -18.48
CA VAL A 129 -0.93 -7.93 -19.94
C VAL A 129 -0.12 -9.13 -20.40
N LEU A 130 1.07 -9.35 -19.82
CA LEU A 130 1.90 -10.51 -20.13
C LEU A 130 1.20 -11.83 -19.78
N ALA A 131 0.51 -11.90 -18.64
CA ALA A 131 -0.26 -13.07 -18.21
C ALA A 131 -1.39 -13.43 -19.17
N ARG A 132 -1.95 -12.47 -19.91
CA ARG A 132 -3.05 -12.68 -20.87
C ARG A 132 -2.57 -12.90 -22.31
N THR A 133 -1.42 -12.34 -22.69
CA THR A 133 -0.99 -12.29 -24.09
C THR A 133 0.07 -13.31 -24.46
N TYR A 134 0.93 -13.69 -23.51
CA TYR A 134 1.99 -14.65 -23.75
C TYR A 134 1.65 -15.98 -23.07
N SER A 135 1.86 -17.10 -23.77
CA SER A 135 1.85 -18.42 -23.15
C SER A 135 3.29 -18.91 -22.99
N PHE A 136 3.67 -19.22 -21.75
CA PHE A 136 5.01 -19.74 -21.48
C PHE A 136 5.03 -21.25 -21.71
N SER A 137 5.85 -21.72 -22.65
CA SER A 137 5.92 -23.14 -23.03
C SER A 137 6.37 -24.08 -21.92
N PHE A 138 7.01 -23.57 -20.87
CA PHE A 138 7.46 -24.36 -19.71
C PHE A 138 6.37 -24.58 -18.66
N ILE A 139 5.21 -23.92 -18.79
CA ILE A 139 4.09 -24.05 -17.86
C ILE A 139 3.02 -24.87 -18.56
N GLU A 140 2.86 -26.12 -18.13
CA GLU A 140 1.75 -26.93 -18.61
C GLU A 140 0.43 -26.31 -18.11
N PRO A 141 -0.63 -26.19 -18.91
CA PRO A 141 -1.92 -25.73 -18.42
C PRO A 141 -2.64 -26.84 -17.63
N MET A 142 -3.40 -26.46 -16.61
CA MET A 142 -4.27 -27.36 -15.86
C MET A 142 -5.52 -27.62 -16.70
N ASN A 143 -5.83 -28.89 -16.98
CA ASN A 143 -7.02 -29.28 -17.72
C ASN A 143 -8.25 -29.22 -16.81
N LEU A 144 -8.67 -28.01 -16.43
CA LEU A 144 -9.89 -27.80 -15.67
C LEU A 144 -11.11 -28.11 -16.53
N THR A 145 -12.11 -28.77 -15.93
CA THR A 145 -13.43 -28.86 -16.58
C THR A 145 -14.10 -27.49 -16.56
N HIS A 146 -15.04 -27.24 -17.47
CA HIS A 146 -15.79 -25.97 -17.51
C HIS A 146 -16.44 -25.63 -16.16
N GLN A 147 -17.05 -26.62 -15.49
CA GLN A 147 -17.66 -26.44 -14.18
C GLN A 147 -16.63 -26.03 -13.10
N GLN A 148 -15.42 -26.58 -13.16
CA GLN A 148 -14.34 -26.23 -12.24
C GLN A 148 -13.86 -24.79 -12.47
N SER A 149 -13.67 -24.39 -13.74
CA SER A 149 -13.29 -23.02 -14.09
C SER A 149 -14.32 -22.00 -13.62
N ASP A 150 -15.62 -22.26 -13.83
CA ASP A 150 -16.70 -21.37 -13.37
C ASP A 150 -16.73 -21.25 -11.84
N THR A 151 -16.47 -22.36 -11.13
CA THR A 151 -16.37 -22.35 -9.66
C THR A 151 -15.20 -21.47 -9.20
N PHE A 152 -14.04 -21.57 -9.84
CA PHE A 152 -12.90 -20.70 -9.56
C PHE A 152 -13.21 -19.24 -9.84
N LEU A 153 -13.83 -18.95 -10.98
CA LEU A 153 -14.23 -17.60 -11.37
C LEU A 153 -15.10 -16.96 -10.29
N ILE A 154 -16.12 -17.66 -9.80
CA ILE A 154 -17.01 -17.15 -8.75
C ILE A 154 -16.24 -16.90 -7.45
N ILE A 155 -15.41 -17.85 -7.01
CA ILE A 155 -14.64 -17.74 -5.76
C ILE A 155 -13.65 -16.57 -5.84
N ASN A 156 -12.82 -16.52 -6.88
CA ASN A 156 -11.79 -15.50 -7.07
C ASN A 156 -12.41 -14.10 -7.22
N SER A 157 -13.53 -13.99 -7.97
CA SER A 157 -14.25 -12.73 -8.12
C SER A 157 -14.85 -12.25 -6.80
N THR A 158 -15.43 -13.16 -6.02
CA THR A 158 -16.00 -12.84 -4.70
C THR A 158 -14.93 -12.34 -3.74
N ILE A 159 -13.80 -13.08 -3.65
CA ILE A 159 -12.67 -12.68 -2.80
C ILE A 159 -12.12 -11.32 -3.24
N THR A 160 -11.90 -11.14 -4.54
CA THR A 160 -11.38 -9.88 -5.10
C THR A 160 -12.32 -8.72 -4.80
N PHE A 161 -13.63 -8.90 -4.95
CA PHE A 161 -14.62 -7.88 -4.65
C PHE A 161 -14.56 -7.40 -3.20
N PHE A 162 -14.52 -8.32 -2.24
CA PHE A 162 -14.44 -7.97 -0.82
C PHE A 162 -13.09 -7.31 -0.47
N LEU A 163 -11.98 -7.83 -1.01
CA LEU A 163 -10.66 -7.23 -0.77
C LEU A 163 -10.52 -5.85 -1.40
N ALA A 164 -11.04 -5.64 -2.61
CA ALA A 164 -11.02 -4.34 -3.28
C ALA A 164 -11.86 -3.33 -2.49
N THR A 165 -13.05 -3.73 -2.05
CA THR A 165 -13.93 -2.93 -1.20
C THR A 165 -13.23 -2.55 0.11
N TYR A 166 -12.64 -3.52 0.82
CA TYR A 166 -11.87 -3.27 2.04
C TYR A 166 -10.71 -2.29 1.81
N SER A 167 -9.99 -2.45 0.70
CA SER A 167 -8.85 -1.60 0.34
C SER A 167 -9.31 -0.16 0.06
N MET A 168 -10.43 0.01 -0.65
CA MET A 168 -11.03 1.32 -0.87
C MET A 168 -11.43 1.99 0.45
N PHE A 169 -12.04 1.25 1.39
CA PHE A 169 -12.32 1.76 2.73
C PHE A 169 -11.06 2.22 3.46
N LYS A 170 -9.94 1.49 3.31
CA LYS A 170 -8.66 1.88 3.90
C LYS A 170 -8.04 3.10 3.25
N ILE A 171 -8.16 3.26 1.93
CA ILE A 171 -7.75 4.50 1.26
C ILE A 171 -8.55 5.67 1.81
N MET A 172 -9.88 5.56 1.90
CA MET A 172 -10.72 6.64 2.44
C MET A 172 -10.35 6.98 3.89
N GLU A 173 -10.11 5.97 4.74
CA GLU A 173 -9.69 6.18 6.12
C GLU A 173 -8.35 6.93 6.19
N ILE A 174 -7.35 6.50 5.40
CA ILE A 174 -6.02 7.13 5.37
C ILE A 174 -6.11 8.56 4.83
N THR A 175 -6.88 8.79 3.77
CA THR A 175 -7.07 10.12 3.17
C THR A 175 -7.73 11.08 4.17
N ASN A 176 -8.78 10.64 4.86
CA ASN A 176 -9.46 11.47 5.87
C ASN A 176 -8.53 11.83 7.05
N LEU A 177 -7.62 10.93 7.43
CA LEU A 177 -6.62 11.22 8.47
C LEU A 177 -5.58 12.22 7.99
N ALA A 178 -5.08 12.05 6.76
CA ALA A 178 -4.13 12.98 6.15
C ALA A 178 -4.73 14.39 6.03
N GLU A 179 -6.01 14.51 5.66
CA GLU A 179 -6.72 15.78 5.58
C GLU A 179 -6.85 16.45 6.96
N LYS A 180 -7.23 15.69 8.00
CA LYS A 180 -7.32 16.22 9.37
C LYS A 180 -5.97 16.72 9.89
N GLU A 181 -4.90 15.99 9.60
CA GLU A 181 -3.55 16.39 9.99
C GLU A 181 -3.13 17.67 9.25
N MET A 182 -3.44 17.77 7.96
CA MET A 182 -3.19 18.98 7.16
C MET A 182 -3.93 20.19 7.71
N LEU A 183 -5.21 20.05 8.04
CA LEU A 183 -6.02 21.12 8.64
C LEU A 183 -5.45 21.58 9.99
N ARG A 184 -5.04 20.64 10.84
CA ARG A 184 -4.43 20.95 12.14
C ARG A 184 -3.11 21.71 11.97
N ASN A 185 -2.25 21.26 11.06
CA ASN A 185 -0.96 21.91 10.82
C ASN A 185 -1.14 23.31 10.22
N ASN A 186 -2.14 23.50 9.35
CA ASN A 186 -2.50 24.82 8.84
C ASN A 186 -2.97 25.77 9.95
N ALA A 187 -3.82 25.28 10.88
CA ALA A 187 -4.28 26.08 12.01
C ALA A 187 -3.11 26.52 12.91
N ILE A 188 -2.21 25.60 13.26
CA ILE A 188 -1.00 25.90 14.06
C ILE A 188 -0.11 26.91 13.34
N THR A 189 0.09 26.75 12.02
CA THR A 189 0.91 27.67 11.23
C THR A 189 0.31 29.08 11.20
N LEU A 190 -1.02 29.18 11.16
CA LEU A 190 -1.74 30.45 11.14
C LEU A 190 -1.64 31.16 12.50
N GLU A 191 -1.82 30.42 13.60
CA GLU A 191 -1.63 30.92 14.96
C GLU A 191 -0.21 31.46 15.18
N GLN A 192 0.81 30.70 14.77
CA GLN A 192 2.21 31.14 14.84
C GLN A 192 2.49 32.39 14.00
N ASN A 193 1.84 32.53 12.84
CA ASN A 193 1.98 33.71 12.00
C ASN A 193 1.36 34.95 12.66
N GLU A 194 0.20 34.81 13.28
CA GLU A 194 -0.45 35.89 14.03
C GLU A 194 0.38 36.31 15.25
N GLU A 195 0.93 35.35 15.99
CA GLU A 195 1.83 35.62 17.12
C GLU A 195 3.09 36.37 16.65
N LEU A 196 3.73 35.92 15.57
CA LEU A 196 4.89 36.60 14.99
C LEU A 196 4.57 38.03 14.56
N LYS A 197 3.42 38.26 13.92
CA LYS A 197 2.97 39.62 13.54
C LYS A 197 2.77 40.50 14.77
N ARG A 198 2.20 39.94 15.84
CA ARG A 198 1.99 40.66 17.10
C ARG A 198 3.33 41.03 17.75
N VAL A 199 4.25 40.09 17.89
CA VAL A 199 5.58 40.33 18.47
C VAL A 199 6.35 41.37 17.65
N ASN A 200 6.31 41.29 16.33
CA ASN A 200 6.93 42.32 15.47
C ASN A 200 6.31 43.70 15.69
N HIS A 201 4.98 43.78 15.80
CA HIS A 201 4.30 45.05 16.06
C HIS A 201 4.63 45.63 17.45
N GLU A 202 4.77 44.78 18.47
CA GLU A 202 5.23 45.20 19.81
C GLU A 202 6.69 45.67 19.78
N LEU A 203 7.55 44.99 19.02
CA LEU A 203 8.94 45.39 18.80
C LEU A 203 9.04 46.75 18.11
N ASP A 204 8.27 46.99 17.05
CA ASP A 204 8.25 48.27 16.34
C ASP A 204 7.84 49.42 17.28
N LYS A 205 6.82 49.19 18.12
CA LYS A 205 6.40 50.16 19.14
C LYS A 205 7.50 50.42 20.16
N PHE A 206 8.18 49.38 20.63
CA PHE A 206 9.29 49.49 21.58
C PHE A 206 10.47 50.28 20.99
N VAL A 207 10.85 49.99 19.75
CA VAL A 207 11.92 50.72 19.04
C VAL A 207 11.54 52.19 18.86
N TYR A 208 10.29 52.47 18.49
CA TYR A 208 9.80 53.84 18.36
C TYR A 208 9.84 54.59 19.70
N SER A 209 9.35 54.00 20.80
CA SER A 209 9.38 54.63 22.12
C SER A 209 10.81 54.85 22.62
N ALA A 210 11.70 53.85 22.47
CA ALA A 210 13.10 53.98 22.87
C ALA A 210 13.82 55.07 22.07
N SER A 211 13.59 55.17 20.76
CA SER A 211 14.15 56.22 19.90
C SER A 211 13.65 57.62 20.30
N HIS A 212 12.36 57.75 20.60
CA HIS A 212 11.76 59.00 21.08
C HIS A 212 12.38 59.44 22.42
N ASP A 213 12.47 58.53 23.38
CA ASP A 213 13.00 58.83 24.72
C ASP A 213 14.50 59.16 24.69
N LEU A 214 15.28 58.52 23.82
CA LEU A 214 16.70 58.82 23.61
C LEU A 214 16.94 60.17 22.91
N SER A 215 16.03 60.61 22.05
CA SER A 215 16.18 61.85 21.28
C SER A 215 15.75 63.11 22.04
N ALA A 216 14.94 62.99 23.10
CA ALA A 216 14.56 64.10 23.97
C ALA A 216 15.76 64.78 24.70
N PRO A 217 16.67 64.05 25.37
CA PRO A 217 17.83 64.68 26.04
C PRO A 217 18.88 65.21 25.06
N LEU A 218 19.04 64.60 23.87
CA LEU A 218 19.96 65.11 22.85
C LEU A 218 19.54 66.49 22.31
N LYS A 219 18.23 66.75 22.26
CA LYS A 219 17.68 68.07 21.86
C LYS A 219 17.82 69.15 22.92
N SER A 220 18.08 68.80 24.19
CA SER A 220 18.27 69.79 25.26
C SER A 220 19.73 70.18 25.50
N ILE A 221 20.67 69.47 24.86
CA ILE A 221 22.12 69.69 25.00
C ILE A 221 22.70 70.45 23.78
N ALA A 222 21.98 70.46 22.65
CA ALA A 222 22.28 71.28 21.47
C ALA A 222 21.51 72.60 21.52
#